data_AF-A0A5B7JX10-F1
#
_entry.id   AF-A0A5B7JX10-F1
#
_cell.length_a   1.000
_cell.length_b   1.000
_cell.length_c   1.000
_cell.angle_alpha   90.00
_cell.angle_beta   90.00
_cell.angle_gamma   90.00
#
_symmetry.space_group_name_H-M   'P 1'
#
loop_
_entity.id
_entity.type
_entity.pdbx_description
1 polymer ?
#
loop_
_entity_poly.entity_id
_entity_poly.type
_entity_poly.pdbx_seq_one_letter_code
_entity_poly.pdbx_strand_id
1 'polypeptide(L)' 'MLQDGSLKHVNSGRCLQKPDARDVTLPVLKPCDGTAAQQWVMNGSFKWQAN' A
#
# COMPACT_ATOMS: atom_id res chain seq x y z
N MET A 1 2.75 4.78 5.94
CA MET A 1 1.31 4.99 5.75
C MET A 1 1.07 6.48 5.80
N LEU A 2 0.46 7.04 4.75
CA LEU A 2 -0.02 8.42 4.79
C LEU A 2 -1.28 8.51 5.67
N GLN A 3 -1.70 9.70 6.10
CA GLN A 3 -2.87 9.86 6.98
C GLN A 3 -4.17 9.28 6.38
N ASP A 4 -4.22 9.10 5.06
CA ASP A 4 -5.31 8.49 4.30
C ASP A 4 -5.27 6.95 4.23
N GLY A 5 -4.30 6.30 4.87
CA GLY A 5 -4.15 4.84 4.88
C GLY A 5 -3.42 4.28 3.65
N SER A 6 -2.95 5.13 2.72
CA SER A 6 -2.20 4.66 1.55
C SER A 6 -0.72 4.40 1.83
N LEU A 7 -0.16 3.47 1.05
CA LEU A 7 1.27 3.17 1.04
C LEU A 7 1.86 3.64 -0.29
N LYS A 8 2.54 4.79 -0.26
CA LYS A 8 3.19 5.38 -1.42
C LYS A 8 4.65 4.92 -1.52
N HIS A 9 5.02 4.41 -2.68
CA HIS A 9 6.41 4.15 -3.02
C HIS A 9 7.10 5.47 -3.38
N VAL A 10 8.11 5.85 -2.59
CA VAL A 10 8.74 7.18 -2.66
C VAL A 10 9.46 7.44 -3.99
N ASN A 11 10.07 6.41 -4.58
CA ASN A 11 10.86 6.56 -5.80
C ASN A 11 9.97 6.72 -7.05
N SER A 12 8.88 5.97 -7.13
CA SER A 12 7.96 6.03 -8.29
C SER A 12 6.77 6.97 -8.09
N GLY A 13 6.54 7.45 -6.87
CA GLY A 13 5.37 8.25 -6.52
C GLY A 13 4.02 7.51 -6.61
N ARG A 14 4.03 6.19 -6.81
CA ARG A 14 2.84 5.34 -6.97
C ARG A 14 2.37 4.75 -5.65
N CYS A 15 1.09 4.41 -5.57
CA CYS A 15 0.50 3.77 -4.40
C CYS A 15 0.41 2.26 -4.57
N LEU A 16 0.67 1.53 -3.49
CA LEU A 16 0.49 0.09 -3.41
C LEU A 16 -0.99 -0.23 -3.43
N GLN A 17 -1.41 -1.05 -4.37
CA GLN A 17 -2.78 -1.46 -4.56
C GLN A 17 -2.93 -2.96 -4.32
N LYS A 18 -4.10 -3.33 -3.80
CA LYS A 18 -4.56 -4.70 -3.67
C LYS A 18 -4.30 -5.48 -4.98
N PRO A 19 -3.83 -6.74 -4.88
CA PRO A 19 -3.66 -7.61 -6.03
C PRO A 19 -4.93 -7.73 -6.88
N ASP A 20 -4.73 -7.89 -8.19
CA ASP A 20 -5.83 -8.09 -9.12
C ASP A 20 -6.51 -9.44 -8.88
N ALA A 21 -7.77 -9.60 -9.29
CA ALA A 21 -8.50 -10.86 -9.08
C ALA A 21 -7.85 -12.03 -9.84
N ARG A 22 -7.09 -11.74 -10.91
CA ARG A 22 -6.37 -12.73 -11.71
C ARG A 22 -5.10 -13.26 -11.05
N ASP A 23 -4.46 -12.45 -10.21
CA ASP A 23 -3.26 -12.83 -9.46
C ASP A 23 -3.34 -12.21 -8.07
N VAL A 24 -3.93 -12.96 -7.14
CA VAL A 24 -4.19 -12.51 -5.77
C VAL A 24 -2.93 -12.41 -4.92
N THR A 25 -1.79 -12.88 -5.44
CA THR A 25 -0.52 -12.95 -4.69
C THR A 25 0.41 -11.80 -4.99
N LEU A 26 0.14 -11.01 -6.05
CA LEU A 26 1.01 -9.94 -6.51
C LEU A 26 0.38 -8.56 -6.30
N PRO A 27 0.76 -7.82 -5.23
CA PRO A 27 0.42 -6.42 -5.08
C PRO A 27 1.06 -5.59 -6.19
N VAL A 28 0.34 -4.61 -6.71
CA VAL A 28 0.81 -3.78 -7.83
C VAL A 28 0.89 -2.31 -7.44
N LEU A 29 1.83 -1.59 -8.04
CA LEU A 29 1.93 -0.13 -7.88
C LEU A 29 1.11 0.56 -8.97
N LYS A 30 0.06 1.29 -8.57
CA LYS A 30 -0.79 2.07 -9.47
C LYS A 30 -0.75 3.56 -9.13
N PRO A 31 -1.20 4.45 -10.04
CA PRO A 31 -1.44 5.84 -9.69
C PRO A 31 -2.31 5.93 -8.43
N CYS A 32 -1.96 6.86 -7.53
CA CYS A 32 -2.71 7.05 -6.31
C CYS A 32 -4.10 7.58 -6.64
N ASP A 33 -5.14 6.79 -6.40
CA ASP A 33 -6.53 7.11 -6.69
C ASP A 33 -7.40 7.23 -5.43
N GLY A 34 -6.83 6.93 -4.25
CA GLY A 34 -7.52 7.01 -2.97
C GLY A 34 -8.61 5.96 -2.79
N THR A 35 -8.66 4.94 -3.66
CA THR A 35 -9.63 3.86 -3.54
C THR A 35 -9.35 3.00 -2.32
N ALA A 36 -10.39 2.31 -1.82
CA ALA A 36 -10.24 1.35 -0.72
C ALA A 36 -9.22 0.22 -1.05
N ALA A 37 -8.97 -0.06 -2.33
CA ALA A 37 -7.95 -1.01 -2.76
C ALA A 37 -6.52 -0.53 -2.48
N GLN A 38 -6.31 0.76 -2.23
CA GLN A 38 -5.02 1.37 -1.90
C GLN A 38 -4.91 1.71 -0.40
N GLN A 39 -5.95 1.42 0.40
CA GLN A 39 -5.97 1.68 1.83
C GLN A 39 -5.56 0.41 2.59
N TRP A 40 -4.47 0.52 3.35
CA TRP A 40 -3.88 -0.59 4.08
C TRP A 40 -3.91 -0.33 5.58
N VAL A 41 -4.48 -1.26 6.32
CA VAL A 41 -4.40 -1.28 7.78
C VAL A 41 -3.27 -2.23 8.17
N MET A 42 -2.26 -1.71 8.86
CA MET A 42 -1.20 -2.54 9.43
C MET A 42 -1.73 -3.26 10.66
N ASN A 43 -2.13 -4.52 10.50
CA ASN A 43 -2.52 -5.37 11.63
C ASN A 43 -1.32 -6.16 12.13
N GLY A 44 -0.57 -5.53 13.02
CA GLY A 44 0.54 -6.14 13.73
C GLY A 44 1.11 -5.12 14.70
N SER A 45 1.61 -5.58 15.84
CA SER A 45 2.47 -4.80 16.73
C SER A 45 3.82 -4.56 16.07
N PHE A 46 3.81 -4.00 14.85
CA PHE A 46 4.98 -3.73 14.05
C PHE A 46 5.71 -2.56 14.69
N LYS A 47 6.64 -2.89 15.59
CA LYS A 47 7.63 -1.95 16.05
C LYS A 47 8.56 -1.70 14.87
N TRP A 48 8.40 -0.53 14.25
CA TRP A 48 9.39 -0.04 13.31
C TRP A 48 10.75 -0.10 14.03
N GLN A 49 11.67 -0.93 13.53
CA GLN A 49 13.05 -0.98 14.00
C GLN A 49 13.87 -0.29 12.91
N ALA A 50 13.79 1.03 12.88
CA ALA A 50 14.75 1.83 12.14
C ALA A 50 15.77 2.29 13.17
N ASN A 51 16.97 1.70 13.12
CA ASN A 51 18.11 2.11 13.93
C ASN A 51 18.89 3.19 13.17
#